data_AF-A0A2M7K471-F1
#
_entry.id   AF-A0A2M7K471-F1
#
_cell.length_a   1.000
_cell.length_b   1.000
_cell.length_c   1.000
_cell.angle_alpha   90.00
_cell.angle_beta   90.00
_cell.angle_gamma   90.00
#
_symmetry.space_group_name_H-M   'P 1'
#
loop_
_entity.id
_entity.type
_entity.pdbx_description
1 polymer ?
#
loop_
_entity_poly.entity_id
_entity_poly.type
_entity_poly.pdbx_seq_one_letter_code
_entity_poly.pdbx_strand_id
1 'polypeptide(L)'
;MINYTKFSILFFSLSIPIIIAVFWLNYSWLILLAFILLFITGLVLGSIKICSNFYIKTICRGFANKNAISITFDDGPNQNITPKILDILKENGIKAFFFCIGKNAEQNIELIKRIDSEGH
;
A
#
# COMPACT_ATOMS: atom_id res chain seq x y z
N MET A 1 -9.18 6.75 12.89
CA MET A 1 -9.59 5.72 11.91
C MET A 1 -9.58 4.36 12.57
N ILE A 2 -10.54 3.50 12.19
CA ILE A 2 -10.53 2.09 12.58
C ILE A 2 -9.42 1.39 11.79
N ASN A 3 -8.56 0.63 12.47
CA ASN A 3 -7.55 -0.19 11.82
C ASN A 3 -8.08 -1.63 11.69
N TYR A 4 -7.38 -2.44 10.90
CA TYR A 4 -7.74 -3.84 10.64
C TYR A 4 -8.00 -4.62 11.93
N THR A 5 -7.14 -4.46 12.94
CA THR A 5 -7.29 -5.15 14.23
C THR A 5 -8.63 -4.81 14.90
N LYS A 6 -8.95 -3.52 15.05
CA LYS A 6 -10.21 -3.09 15.68
C LYS A 6 -11.42 -3.48 14.85
N PHE A 7 -11.32 -3.38 13.51
CA PHE A 7 -12.37 -3.77 12.59
C PHE A 7 -12.68 -5.27 12.67
N SER A 8 -11.64 -6.11 12.67
CA SER A 8 -11.78 -7.57 12.77
C SER A 8 -12.30 -8.00 14.13
N ILE A 9 -11.80 -7.43 15.23
CA ILE A 9 -12.32 -7.72 16.57
C ILE A 9 -13.82 -7.39 16.65
N LEU A 10 -14.22 -6.21 16.17
CA LEU A 10 -15.62 -5.81 16.12
C LEU A 10 -16.47 -6.78 15.28
N PHE A 11 -16.00 -7.14 14.08
CA PHE A 11 -16.69 -8.07 13.20
C PHE A 11 -16.91 -9.44 13.85
N PHE A 12 -15.84 -10.05 14.39
CA PHE A 12 -15.94 -11.38 14.98
C PHE A 12 -16.76 -11.38 16.28
N SER A 13 -16.66 -10.33 17.10
CA SER A 13 -17.49 -10.19 18.29
C SER A 13 -18.99 -10.12 17.95
N LEU A 14 -19.34 -9.47 16.85
CA LEU A 14 -20.72 -9.38 16.36
C LEU A 14 -21.18 -10.66 15.65
N SER A 15 -20.28 -11.44 15.04
CA SER A 15 -20.65 -12.67 14.35
C SER A 15 -21.17 -13.77 15.29
N ILE A 16 -20.65 -13.85 16.52
CA ILE A 16 -21.02 -14.88 17.50
C ILE A 16 -22.53 -14.87 17.82
N PRO A 17 -23.14 -13.75 18.26
CA PRO A 17 -24.58 -13.72 18.52
C PRO A 17 -25.42 -13.90 17.25
N ILE A 18 -24.95 -13.44 16.09
CA ILE A 18 -25.65 -13.63 14.81
C ILE A 18 -25.71 -15.11 14.44
N ILE A 19 -24.60 -15.84 14.61
CA ILE A 19 -24.54 -17.29 14.39
C ILE A 19 -25.52 -17.99 15.33
N ILE A 20 -25.51 -17.64 16.62
CA ILE A 20 -26.46 -18.21 17.59
C ILE A 20 -27.90 -17.94 17.15
N ALA A 21 -28.24 -16.72 16.76
CA ALA A 21 -29.59 -16.37 16.32
C ALA A 21 -30.02 -17.15 15.06
N VAL A 22 -29.12 -17.32 14.08
CA VAL A 22 -29.41 -18.09 12.85
C VAL A 22 -29.72 -19.56 13.17
N PHE A 23 -28.92 -20.20 14.04
CA PHE A 23 -29.09 -21.63 14.34
C PHE A 23 -30.15 -21.92 15.41
N TRP A 24 -30.25 -21.10 16.46
CA TRP A 24 -31.15 -21.36 17.60
C TRP A 24 -32.53 -20.74 17.44
N LEU A 25 -32.63 -19.64 16.68
CA LEU A 25 -33.91 -18.97 16.41
C LEU A 25 -34.40 -19.22 14.98
N ASN A 26 -33.74 -20.11 14.22
CA ASN A 26 -34.08 -20.48 12.85
C ASN A 26 -34.21 -19.29 11.87
N TYR A 27 -33.39 -18.23 12.04
CA TYR A 27 -33.32 -17.17 11.04
C TYR A 27 -32.61 -17.62 9.76
N SER A 28 -32.87 -16.92 8.65
CA SER A 28 -32.29 -17.25 7.35
C SER A 28 -30.76 -17.17 7.34
N TRP A 29 -30.11 -18.20 6.76
CA TRP A 29 -28.66 -18.26 6.57
C TRP A 29 -28.11 -17.13 5.68
N LEU A 30 -28.97 -16.48 4.87
CA LEU A 30 -28.58 -15.31 4.06
C LEU A 30 -28.04 -14.15 4.90
N ILE A 31 -28.41 -14.07 6.19
CA ILE A 31 -27.86 -13.08 7.12
C ILE A 31 -26.35 -13.28 7.29
N LEU A 32 -25.88 -14.53 7.39
CA LEU A 32 -24.45 -14.84 7.48
C LEU A 32 -23.72 -14.46 6.19
N LEU A 33 -24.33 -14.75 5.03
CA LEU A 33 -23.78 -14.36 3.74
C LEU A 33 -23.63 -12.83 3.63
N ALA A 34 -24.67 -12.07 4.00
CA ALA A 34 -24.62 -10.62 4.01
C ALA A 34 -23.53 -10.08 4.95
N PHE A 35 -23.36 -10.72 6.12
CA PHE A 35 -22.33 -10.32 7.08
C PHE A 35 -20.91 -10.61 6.56
N ILE A 36 -20.69 -11.76 5.91
CA ILE A 36 -19.42 -12.08 5.24
C ILE A 36 -19.12 -11.07 4.13
N LEU A 37 -20.11 -10.73 3.31
CA LEU A 37 -19.97 -9.73 2.24
C LEU A 37 -19.62 -8.35 2.81
N LEU A 38 -20.20 -7.96 3.95
CA LEU A 38 -19.86 -6.72 4.64
C LEU A 38 -18.39 -6.71 5.10
N PHE A 39 -17.90 -7.83 5.63
CA PHE A 39 -16.49 -7.97 6.02
C PHE A 39 -15.56 -7.84 4.82
N ILE A 40 -15.81 -8.61 3.76
CA ILE A 40 -15.03 -8.56 2.52
C ILE A 40 -15.02 -7.15 1.94
N THR A 41 -16.17 -6.46 1.94
CA THR A 41 -16.25 -5.08 1.49
C THR A 41 -15.34 -4.16 2.32
N GLY A 42 -15.32 -4.32 3.65
CA GLY A 42 -14.39 -3.59 4.51
C GLY A 42 -12.93 -3.86 4.16
N LEU A 43 -12.57 -5.12 3.91
CA LEU A 43 -11.21 -5.49 3.47
C LEU A 43 -10.84 -4.86 2.13
N VAL A 44 -11.74 -4.91 1.14
CA VAL A 44 -11.55 -4.34 -0.19
C VAL A 44 -11.39 -2.82 -0.11
N LEU A 45 -12.23 -2.13 0.67
CA LEU A 45 -12.12 -0.69 0.88
C LEU A 45 -10.79 -0.32 1.56
N GLY A 46 -10.34 -1.14 2.52
CA GLY A 46 -9.03 -0.99 3.15
C GLY A 46 -7.87 -1.11 2.16
N SER A 47 -7.97 -2.03 1.20
CA SER A 47 -6.95 -2.26 0.17
C SER A 47 -6.93 -1.15 -0.90
N ILE A 48 -8.11 -0.67 -1.32
CA ILE A 48 -8.24 0.43 -2.29
C ILE A 48 -7.73 1.75 -1.68
N LYS A 49 -8.01 1.98 -0.39
CA LYS A 49 -7.62 3.22 0.29
C LYS A 49 -6.37 3.02 1.13
N ILE A 50 -5.22 2.84 0.50
CA ILE A 50 -3.93 2.62 1.18
C ILE A 50 -3.59 3.72 2.21
N CYS A 51 -4.02 4.96 1.95
CA CYS A 51 -3.83 6.12 2.85
C CYS A 51 -4.78 6.13 4.06
N SER A 52 -5.66 5.13 4.18
CA SER A 52 -6.53 4.95 5.33
C SER A 52 -5.84 4.31 6.53
N ASN A 53 -4.55 4.03 6.46
CA ASN A 53 -3.79 3.38 7.53
C ASN A 53 -4.45 2.09 8.06
N PHE A 54 -5.30 1.44 7.24
CA PHE A 54 -6.19 0.39 7.70
C PHE A 54 -5.39 -0.86 8.08
N TYR A 55 -4.52 -1.33 7.19
CA TYR A 55 -3.64 -2.48 7.45
C TYR A 55 -2.33 -2.07 8.14
N ILE A 56 -1.70 -1.01 7.63
CA ILE A 56 -0.41 -0.52 8.10
C ILE A 56 -0.42 1.00 8.10
N LYS A 57 0.40 1.62 8.95
CA LYS A 57 0.62 3.06 8.90
C LYS A 57 1.35 3.41 7.59
N THR A 58 0.77 4.31 6.81
CA THR A 58 1.28 4.74 5.51
C THR A 58 1.53 6.24 5.49
N ILE A 59 2.51 6.65 4.68
CA ILE A 59 2.79 8.05 4.39
C ILE A 59 2.46 8.28 2.92
N CYS A 60 1.32 8.92 2.67
CA CYS A 60 0.88 9.22 1.29
C CYS A 60 1.10 10.68 0.89
N ARG A 61 1.53 11.53 1.83
CA ARG A 61 1.69 12.98 1.63
C ARG A 61 2.84 13.48 2.47
N GLY A 62 3.57 14.46 1.93
CA GLY A 62 4.59 15.19 2.67
C GLY A 62 3.99 16.13 3.73
N PHE A 63 4.86 16.84 4.44
CA PHE A 63 4.44 17.81 5.46
C PHE A 63 3.76 19.02 4.81
N ALA A 64 2.55 19.34 5.27
CA ALA A 64 1.70 20.39 4.68
C ALA A 64 2.29 21.81 4.75
N ASN A 65 3.31 22.03 5.59
CA ASN A 65 3.96 23.32 5.79
C ASN A 65 5.21 23.53 4.91
N LYS A 66 5.53 22.60 4.00
CA LYS A 66 6.62 22.74 3.05
C LYS A 66 6.07 22.72 1.62
N ASN A 67 6.42 23.74 0.83
CA ASN A 67 6.16 23.75 -0.61
C ASN A 67 7.21 22.89 -1.32
N ALA A 68 7.10 21.57 -1.15
CA ALA A 68 8.06 20.60 -1.66
C ALA A 68 7.33 19.37 -2.22
N ILE A 69 7.96 18.74 -3.20
CA ILE A 69 7.52 17.46 -3.78
C ILE A 69 8.61 16.42 -3.58
N SER A 70 8.20 15.16 -3.44
CA SER A 70 9.10 14.01 -3.45
C SER A 70 8.82 13.19 -4.69
N ILE A 71 9.85 12.92 -5.49
CA ILE A 71 9.75 12.13 -6.70
C ILE A 71 10.26 10.73 -6.38
N THR A 72 9.50 9.72 -6.77
CA THR A 72 9.85 8.31 -6.60
C THR A 72 9.67 7.55 -7.91
N PHE A 73 10.51 6.54 -8.14
CA PHE A 73 10.42 5.66 -9.30
C PHE A 73 10.37 4.21 -8.84
N ASP A 74 9.38 3.47 -9.32
CA ASP A 74 9.18 2.06 -8.99
C ASP A 74 9.66 1.16 -10.16
N ASP A 75 9.80 -0.13 -9.89
CA ASP A 75 10.05 -1.20 -10.87
C ASP A 75 11.38 -1.15 -11.66
N GLY A 76 12.30 -0.26 -11.29
CA GLY A 76 13.64 -0.17 -11.88
C GLY A 76 14.66 -1.16 -11.29
N PRO A 77 15.95 -1.04 -11.64
CA PRO A 77 16.48 -0.25 -12.74
C PRO A 77 16.23 -0.92 -14.11
N ASN A 78 15.89 -0.12 -15.10
CA ASN A 78 15.76 -0.56 -16.49
C ASN A 78 16.97 -0.05 -17.30
N GLN A 79 17.62 -0.95 -18.04
CA GLN A 79 18.85 -0.65 -18.77
C GLN A 79 18.72 0.50 -19.78
N ASN A 80 17.53 0.71 -20.36
CA ASN A 80 17.30 1.71 -21.41
C ASN A 80 16.69 3.02 -20.90
N ILE A 81 15.93 2.97 -19.81
CA ILE A 81 15.14 4.11 -19.30
C ILE A 81 15.82 4.76 -18.10
N THR A 82 16.30 3.98 -17.13
CA THR A 82 16.89 4.51 -15.90
C THR A 82 18.08 5.45 -16.15
N PRO A 83 19.02 5.18 -17.08
CA PRO A 83 20.09 6.12 -17.38
C PRO A 83 19.58 7.51 -17.80
N LYS A 84 18.54 7.55 -18.65
CA LYS A 84 17.96 8.79 -19.15
C LYS A 84 17.29 9.60 -18.02
N ILE A 85 16.63 8.90 -17.09
CA ILE A 85 16.05 9.53 -15.91
C ILE A 85 17.16 10.14 -15.05
N LEU A 86 18.25 9.40 -14.79
CA LEU A 86 19.39 9.88 -14.01
C LEU A 86 20.05 11.10 -14.66
N ASP A 87 20.22 11.09 -15.99
CA ASP A 87 20.76 12.23 -16.73
C ASP A 87 19.88 13.49 -16.52
N ILE A 88 18.56 13.38 -16.67
CA ILE A 88 17.63 14.49 -16.45
C ILE A 88 17.66 14.99 -15.00
N LEU A 89 17.67 14.08 -14.02
CA LEU A 89 17.75 14.45 -12.60
C LEU A 89 19.05 15.21 -12.30
N LYS A 90 20.18 14.73 -12.85
CA LYS A 90 21.49 15.36 -12.71
C LYS A 90 21.55 16.73 -13.36
N GLU A 91 21.04 16.87 -14.59
CA GLU A 91 20.98 18.15 -15.31
C GLU A 91 20.19 19.22 -14.53
N ASN A 92 19.14 18.81 -13.82
CA ASN A 92 18.30 19.71 -13.03
C ASN A 92 18.74 19.84 -11.57
N GLY A 93 19.77 19.12 -11.13
CA GLY A 93 20.22 19.11 -9.73
C GLY A 93 19.17 18.56 -8.74
N ILE A 94 18.27 17.69 -9.19
CA ILE A 94 17.16 17.14 -8.41
C ILE A 94 17.52 15.76 -7.87
N LYS A 95 17.09 15.44 -6.64
CA LYS A 95 17.15 14.08 -6.06
C LYS A 95 15.77 13.43 -6.09
N ALA A 96 15.76 12.11 -6.24
CA ALA A 96 14.56 11.27 -6.26
C ALA A 96 14.90 9.92 -5.59
N PHE A 97 13.88 9.18 -5.18
CA PHE A 97 14.04 7.84 -4.61
C PHE A 97 13.74 6.76 -5.66
N PHE A 98 14.49 5.67 -5.63
CA PHE A 98 14.31 4.52 -6.55
C PHE A 98 13.96 3.26 -5.76
N PHE A 99 12.75 2.71 -6.00
CA PHE A 99 12.30 1.45 -5.45
C PHE A 99 12.52 0.35 -6.49
N CYS A 100 13.71 -0.26 -6.44
CA CYS A 100 14.14 -1.23 -7.43
C CYS A 100 13.63 -2.66 -7.15
N ILE A 101 13.30 -3.40 -8.20
CA ILE A 101 13.07 -4.85 -8.14
C ILE A 101 14.42 -5.55 -8.02
N GLY A 102 14.58 -6.43 -7.02
CA GLY A 102 15.85 -7.11 -6.74
C GLY A 102 16.47 -7.79 -7.97
N LYS A 103 15.68 -8.51 -8.76
CA LYS A 103 16.14 -9.15 -10.00
C LYS A 103 16.70 -8.14 -11.01
N ASN A 104 16.06 -6.98 -11.16
CA ASN A 104 16.52 -5.94 -12.08
C ASN A 104 17.79 -5.27 -11.55
N ALA A 105 17.88 -5.09 -10.22
CA ALA A 105 19.05 -4.53 -9.55
C ALA A 105 20.29 -5.41 -9.74
N GLU A 106 20.15 -6.73 -9.57
CA GLU A 106 21.22 -7.71 -9.81
C GLU A 106 21.72 -7.67 -11.26
N GLN A 107 20.79 -7.57 -12.22
CA GLN A 107 21.12 -7.52 -13.65
C GLN A 107 21.76 -6.19 -14.09
N ASN A 108 21.54 -5.11 -13.34
CA ASN A 108 21.99 -3.77 -13.69
C ASN A 108 22.75 -3.12 -12.53
N ILE A 109 23.71 -3.85 -11.95
CA ILE A 109 24.45 -3.41 -10.77
C ILE A 109 25.14 -2.05 -10.95
N GLU A 110 25.61 -1.75 -12.16
CA GLU A 110 26.22 -0.46 -12.49
C GLU A 110 25.23 0.70 -12.41
N LEU A 111 23.95 0.47 -12.71
CA LEU A 111 22.91 1.48 -12.54
C LEU A 111 22.57 1.69 -11.06
N ILE A 112 22.60 0.63 -10.24
CA ILE A 112 22.43 0.77 -8.79
C ILE A 112 23.56 1.60 -8.18
N LYS A 113 24.81 1.31 -8.56
CA LYS A 113 25.97 2.12 -8.14
C LYS A 113 25.84 3.57 -8.60
N ARG A 114 25.32 3.80 -9.81
CA ARG A 114 25.10 5.15 -10.33
C ARG A 114 24.03 5.89 -9.52
N ILE A 115 22.89 5.26 -9.24
CA ILE A 115 21.83 5.80 -8.37
C ILE A 115 22.42 6.25 -7.03
N ASP A 116 23.17 5.37 -6.36
CA ASP A 116 23.78 5.65 -5.05
C ASP A 116 24.86 6.77 -5.13
N SER A 117 25.78 6.68 -6.08
CA SER A 117 26.85 7.69 -6.26
C SER A 117 26.34 9.07 -6.67
N GLU A 118 25.19 9.13 -7.33
CA GLU A 118 24.50 10.38 -7.65
C GLU A 118 23.61 10.87 -6.50
N GLY A 119 23.54 10.16 -5.36
CA GLY A 119 22.88 10.61 -4.13
C GLY A 119 21.36 10.50 -4.17
N HIS A 120 20.84 9.49 -4.85
CA HIS A 120 19.43 9.15 -4.96
C HIS A 120 19.02 8.04 -3.98
#